data_AF-A0A8J7U5P4-F1
#
_entry.id   AF-A0A8J7U5P4-F1
#
_cell.length_a   1.000
_cell.length_b   1.000
_cell.length_c   1.000
_cell.angle_alpha   90.00
_cell.angle_beta   90.00
_cell.angle_gamma   90.00
#
_symmetry.space_group_name_H-M   'P 1'
#
loop_
_entity.id
_entity.type
_entity.pdbx_description
1 polymer ?
#
loop_
_entity_poly.entity_id
_entity_poly.type
_entity_poly.pdbx_seq_one_letter_code
_entity_poly.pdbx_strand_id
1 'polypeptide(L)'
;MRKNFMMKVLTMLSCCVMATMPLWSASHGRRCATVVRKADYVSKAPADCDGNSTVISDQYAVNETFTLRLVVHVIHKADGTGKVSEQVVRDTVEILNADFRAMAGTSGAAGNDAGIQFELASTDPAGNATNGIVYVENDAYFHGELESYGAELQWDPTRYVNFYVSEGEGAAGVVYQMPWEPWAEPAFEGWVVAYDVMGYDGFNNSPFHVATHEAGHYLGLEHTFAGVEDAQNCPTGDCNTTGDLICDTNPHPQPDLSISSCNSRTACDAEEPVKNYMNYMPETCMTEFTPNQINRMRCVITSYRQELLTDSPATVAMEQRWLPHITSTTGGFETELYLTNPGSNAQSLTLRAYDQAGQNLGEQTVELAANQRRALTIDTLFADQRPSHLALVSGAGLMTAAYRVVGDQSVRAHLAESSQTGRTFLLHLGEADLVFDGIAVVNAGSGAARVTATLVHENGAAGTPREIATGLAVRGKALADLATLFGTVDRGMVRLESDQPIHVLALRGSRPGAPFAFLLANPVLRLP
;
A
#
# COMPACT_ATOMS: atom_id res chain seq x y z
N MET A 1 23.60 -58.77 -27.52
CA MET A 1 23.34 -58.38 -28.92
C MET A 1 23.29 -56.86 -28.98
N ARG A 2 24.07 -56.25 -29.88
CA ARG A 2 24.17 -54.79 -30.10
C ARG A 2 22.88 -54.21 -30.66
N LYS A 3 22.55 -52.97 -30.27
CA LYS A 3 22.03 -51.84 -31.09
C LYS A 3 21.78 -50.66 -30.14
N ASN A 4 22.71 -49.70 -30.05
CA ASN A 4 22.71 -48.40 -30.75
C ASN A 4 21.49 -47.52 -30.41
N PHE A 5 21.69 -46.53 -29.53
CA PHE A 5 21.04 -45.23 -29.69
C PHE A 5 22.03 -44.12 -29.31
N MET A 6 22.02 -43.10 -30.14
CA MET A 6 23.04 -42.07 -30.30
C MET A 6 22.45 -40.74 -29.84
N MET A 7 23.29 -39.88 -29.22
CA MET A 7 23.25 -38.41 -29.26
C MET A 7 22.10 -37.70 -28.48
N LYS A 8 22.32 -36.67 -27.64
CA LYS A 8 23.34 -35.59 -27.64
C LYS A 8 23.65 -35.07 -26.22
N VAL A 9 24.92 -34.80 -25.97
CA VAL A 9 25.49 -33.87 -24.97
C VAL A 9 26.33 -32.87 -25.77
N LEU A 10 26.17 -31.56 -25.53
CA LEU A 10 27.08 -30.47 -25.93
C LEU A 10 26.65 -29.23 -25.11
N THR A 11 27.26 -28.85 -23.98
CA THR A 11 28.58 -28.22 -23.72
C THR A 11 28.83 -26.87 -24.41
N MET A 12 28.93 -25.84 -23.56
CA MET A 12 29.51 -24.48 -23.67
C MET A 12 30.67 -24.29 -24.66
N LEU A 13 30.72 -23.12 -25.35
CA LEU A 13 31.56 -21.93 -25.07
C LEU A 13 32.01 -21.16 -26.35
N SER A 14 31.94 -19.82 -26.26
CA SER A 14 32.79 -18.80 -26.92
C SER A 14 32.55 -18.39 -28.38
N CYS A 15 32.32 -17.09 -28.64
CA CYS A 15 33.35 -16.19 -29.19
C CYS A 15 32.92 -14.70 -29.22
N CYS A 16 33.82 -13.83 -28.75
CA CYS A 16 33.80 -12.38 -28.91
C CYS A 16 33.83 -11.94 -30.38
N VAL A 17 33.15 -10.85 -30.70
CA VAL A 17 33.55 -9.94 -31.78
C VAL A 17 33.62 -8.53 -31.21
N MET A 18 34.85 -8.02 -31.08
CA MET A 18 35.11 -6.60 -30.88
C MET A 18 34.82 -5.86 -32.20
N ALA A 19 33.94 -4.86 -32.15
CA ALA A 19 33.84 -3.81 -33.15
C ALA A 19 33.92 -2.45 -32.44
N THR A 20 34.79 -1.59 -32.96
CA THR A 20 35.19 -0.28 -32.44
C THR A 20 34.12 0.80 -32.65
N MET A 21 33.92 1.67 -31.64
CA MET A 21 32.88 2.71 -31.49
C MET A 21 32.97 3.91 -32.48
N PRO A 22 31.94 4.79 -32.55
CA PRO A 22 31.80 5.91 -31.59
C PRO A 22 30.38 6.13 -31.00
N LEU A 23 30.31 6.27 -29.66
CA LEU A 23 29.60 7.32 -28.86
C LEU A 23 28.08 7.55 -29.15
N TRP A 24 27.07 7.27 -28.30
CA TRP A 24 26.86 7.58 -26.86
C TRP A 24 25.56 6.99 -26.24
N SER A 25 25.62 6.80 -24.90
CA SER A 25 24.62 6.61 -23.83
C SER A 25 23.52 5.53 -23.93
N ALA A 26 23.94 4.28 -23.70
CA ALA A 26 23.17 3.28 -22.98
C ALA A 26 24.08 2.82 -21.83
N SER A 27 24.14 3.56 -20.72
CA SER A 27 25.34 3.50 -19.87
C SER A 27 25.56 2.16 -19.14
N HIS A 28 24.57 1.27 -18.97
CA HIS A 28 24.82 0.01 -18.24
C HIS A 28 24.15 -1.28 -18.78
N GLY A 29 23.39 -1.23 -19.88
CA GLY A 29 22.80 -2.43 -20.50
C GLY A 29 21.78 -3.22 -19.65
N ARG A 30 21.44 -2.69 -18.46
CA ARG A 30 20.44 -3.22 -17.53
C ARG A 30 19.11 -2.50 -17.73
N ARG A 31 18.00 -3.18 -17.42
CA ARG A 31 16.62 -2.74 -17.69
C ARG A 31 15.78 -2.95 -16.45
N CYS A 32 14.63 -2.28 -16.37
CA CYS A 32 13.66 -2.57 -15.33
C CYS A 32 13.15 -4.01 -15.46
N ALA A 33 12.81 -4.63 -14.34
CA ALA A 33 12.47 -6.05 -14.28
C ALA A 33 11.16 -6.33 -13.55
N THR A 34 10.35 -5.29 -13.28
CA THR A 34 9.03 -5.44 -12.66
C THR A 34 8.16 -6.35 -13.53
N VAL A 35 7.85 -7.54 -13.01
CA VAL A 35 6.94 -8.51 -13.66
C VAL A 35 5.59 -8.40 -12.99
N VAL A 36 4.60 -7.88 -13.70
CA VAL A 36 3.23 -7.81 -13.19
C VAL A 36 2.54 -9.16 -13.37
N ARG A 37 2.08 -9.74 -12.26
CA ARG A 37 1.33 -11.01 -12.27
C ARG A 37 -0.16 -10.72 -12.20
N LYS A 38 -0.89 -11.02 -13.28
CA LYS A 38 -2.36 -11.08 -13.24
C LYS A 38 -2.80 -12.30 -12.43
N ALA A 39 -2.99 -12.15 -11.12
CA ALA A 39 -3.47 -13.22 -10.24
C ALA A 39 -5.01 -13.40 -10.32
N ASP A 40 -5.55 -14.55 -9.91
CA ASP A 40 -7.00 -14.73 -9.74
C ASP A 40 -7.44 -14.10 -8.40
N TYR A 41 -8.02 -12.91 -8.46
CA TYR A 41 -8.31 -12.04 -7.32
C TYR A 41 -9.50 -12.49 -6.45
N VAL A 42 -9.44 -12.24 -5.13
CA VAL A 42 -10.61 -12.35 -4.24
C VAL A 42 -10.93 -11.00 -3.57
N SER A 43 -12.16 -10.55 -3.85
CA SER A 43 -12.99 -9.53 -3.21
C SER A 43 -12.44 -8.12 -2.95
N LYS A 44 -12.83 -7.21 -3.85
CA LYS A 44 -13.10 -5.78 -3.63
C LYS A 44 -11.92 -4.81 -3.76
N ALA A 45 -11.31 -4.82 -4.94
CA ALA A 45 -10.60 -3.66 -5.46
C ALA A 45 -11.59 -2.53 -5.83
N PRO A 46 -11.19 -1.24 -5.82
CA PRO A 46 -12.00 -0.17 -6.40
C PRO A 46 -12.33 -0.48 -7.86
N ALA A 47 -13.56 -0.23 -8.29
CA ALA A 47 -14.00 -0.54 -9.64
C ALA A 47 -13.20 0.19 -10.75
N ASP A 48 -12.46 1.24 -10.38
CA ASP A 48 -11.93 2.24 -11.30
C ASP A 48 -10.42 2.11 -11.55
N CYS A 49 -9.64 1.37 -10.72
CA CYS A 49 -8.18 1.30 -10.84
C CYS A 49 -7.54 -0.01 -10.33
N ASP A 50 -8.18 -1.15 -10.57
CA ASP A 50 -7.67 -2.45 -10.15
C ASP A 50 -6.75 -3.12 -11.19
N GLY A 51 -6.18 -4.28 -10.84
CA GLY A 51 -5.26 -5.02 -11.70
C GLY A 51 -5.89 -5.75 -12.90
N ASN A 52 -7.21 -5.68 -13.07
CA ASN A 52 -7.95 -6.28 -14.19
C ASN A 52 -8.68 -5.26 -15.06
N SER A 53 -9.12 -4.16 -14.45
CA SER A 53 -9.96 -3.15 -15.07
C SER A 53 -9.66 -1.78 -14.50
N THR A 54 -9.74 -0.77 -15.37
CA THR A 54 -9.43 0.60 -14.99
C THR A 54 -10.35 1.54 -15.72
N VAL A 55 -11.47 1.84 -15.08
CA VAL A 55 -12.47 2.80 -15.57
C VAL A 55 -12.29 4.09 -14.77
N ILE A 56 -11.23 4.81 -15.11
CA ILE A 56 -10.80 5.96 -14.32
C ILE A 56 -11.77 7.11 -14.50
N SER A 57 -12.29 7.58 -13.37
CA SER A 57 -13.13 8.77 -13.30
C SER A 57 -12.28 10.04 -13.22
N ASP A 58 -12.73 11.12 -13.87
CA ASP A 58 -12.13 12.46 -13.78
C ASP A 58 -12.08 13.00 -12.33
N GLN A 59 -12.81 12.38 -11.39
CA GLN A 59 -12.77 12.73 -9.97
C GLN A 59 -11.38 12.63 -9.34
N TYR A 60 -10.47 11.84 -9.92
CA TYR A 60 -9.10 11.73 -9.46
C TYR A 60 -8.20 12.88 -9.94
N ALA A 61 -8.63 13.66 -10.94
CA ALA A 61 -7.93 14.83 -11.47
C ALA A 61 -8.08 16.09 -10.58
N VAL A 62 -8.25 15.93 -9.27
CA VAL A 62 -8.37 17.05 -8.33
C VAL A 62 -7.05 17.83 -8.23
N ASN A 63 -7.17 19.16 -8.15
CA ASN A 63 -6.06 20.13 -8.15
C ASN A 63 -5.32 20.21 -6.79
N GLU A 64 -5.06 19.05 -6.18
CA GLU A 64 -4.38 18.89 -4.89
C GLU A 64 -3.08 18.10 -5.09
N THR A 65 -2.01 18.58 -4.47
CA THR A 65 -0.71 17.89 -4.47
C THR A 65 -0.65 16.89 -3.32
N PHE A 66 -0.40 15.61 -3.64
CA PHE A 66 -0.10 14.57 -2.68
C PHE A 66 1.38 14.55 -2.37
N THR A 67 1.74 14.85 -1.12
CA THR A 67 3.14 14.77 -0.65
C THR A 67 3.38 13.43 0.03
N LEU A 68 4.27 12.63 -0.54
CA LEU A 68 4.65 11.31 -0.05
C LEU A 68 6.02 11.40 0.63
N ARG A 69 6.08 11.00 1.91
CA ARG A 69 7.33 10.95 2.66
C ARG A 69 8.17 9.77 2.18
N LEU A 70 9.40 10.02 1.77
CA LEU A 70 10.30 9.06 1.16
C LEU A 70 11.49 8.79 2.09
N VAL A 71 11.86 7.53 2.29
CA VAL A 71 13.14 7.14 2.87
C VAL A 71 13.97 6.40 1.83
N VAL A 72 15.24 6.76 1.71
CA VAL A 72 16.18 6.13 0.77
C VAL A 72 17.20 5.30 1.54
N HIS A 73 17.16 3.98 1.35
CA HIS A 73 18.07 3.01 1.92
C HIS A 73 19.21 2.73 0.94
N VAL A 74 20.36 3.38 1.15
CA VAL A 74 21.58 3.18 0.34
C VAL A 74 22.37 1.99 0.89
N ILE A 75 22.19 0.84 0.24
CA ILE A 75 22.90 -0.39 0.56
C ILE A 75 24.21 -0.40 -0.21
N HIS A 76 25.31 -0.62 0.50
CA HIS A 76 26.64 -0.57 -0.10
C HIS A 76 27.55 -1.66 0.46
N LYS A 77 28.60 -1.97 -0.29
CA LYS A 77 29.66 -2.89 0.13
C LYS A 77 30.61 -2.25 1.12
N ALA A 78 31.34 -3.06 1.88
CA ALA A 78 32.38 -2.61 2.80
C ALA A 78 33.53 -1.85 2.10
N ASP A 79 33.77 -2.11 0.81
CA ASP A 79 34.75 -1.37 0.00
C ASP A 79 34.27 0.00 -0.50
N GLY A 80 33.01 0.37 -0.21
CA GLY A 80 32.37 1.61 -0.63
C GLY A 80 31.65 1.55 -1.97
N THR A 81 31.72 0.44 -2.70
CA THR A 81 30.92 0.24 -3.92
C THR A 81 29.44 0.33 -3.58
N GLY A 82 28.66 1.04 -4.39
CA GLY A 82 27.23 1.28 -4.13
C GLY A 82 26.94 2.47 -3.21
N LYS A 83 27.95 3.03 -2.53
CA LYS A 83 27.77 4.14 -1.59
C LYS A 83 27.63 5.48 -2.31
N VAL A 84 26.47 5.71 -2.91
CA VAL A 84 26.14 6.99 -3.57
C VAL A 84 26.17 8.16 -2.57
N SER A 85 26.57 9.34 -3.04
CA SER A 85 26.61 10.52 -2.18
C SER A 85 25.19 11.00 -1.84
N GLU A 86 25.05 11.73 -0.73
CA GLU A 86 23.78 12.38 -0.37
C GLU A 86 23.28 13.29 -1.50
N GLN A 87 24.19 13.97 -2.21
CA GLN A 87 23.81 14.81 -3.35
C GLN A 87 23.16 13.99 -4.47
N VAL A 88 23.72 12.82 -4.81
CA VAL A 88 23.14 11.94 -5.84
C VAL A 88 21.74 11.48 -5.45
N VAL A 89 21.50 11.18 -4.17
CA VAL A 89 20.17 10.84 -3.67
C VAL A 89 19.21 12.03 -3.81
N ARG A 90 19.65 13.23 -3.44
CA ARG A 90 18.85 14.46 -3.57
C ARG A 90 18.53 14.77 -5.04
N ASP A 91 19.51 14.65 -5.91
CA ASP A 91 19.34 14.83 -7.37
C ASP A 91 18.29 13.85 -7.91
N THR A 92 18.33 12.57 -7.51
CA THR A 92 17.29 11.60 -7.91
C THR A 92 15.90 12.01 -7.43
N VAL A 93 15.76 12.49 -6.19
CA VAL A 93 14.46 12.95 -5.66
C VAL A 93 14.00 14.23 -6.35
N GLU A 94 14.92 15.12 -6.73
CA GLU A 94 14.61 16.31 -7.52
C GLU A 94 14.14 15.94 -8.93
N ILE A 95 14.78 14.96 -9.59
CA ILE A 95 14.33 14.42 -10.89
C ILE A 95 12.95 13.79 -10.78
N LEU A 96 12.72 12.98 -9.74
CA LEU A 96 11.43 12.36 -9.47
C LEU A 96 10.33 13.43 -9.34
N ASN A 97 10.58 14.49 -8.57
CA ASN A 97 9.65 15.61 -8.45
C ASN A 97 9.50 16.40 -9.76
N ALA A 98 10.59 16.61 -10.50
CA ALA A 98 10.56 17.28 -11.79
C ALA A 98 9.63 16.59 -12.79
N ASP A 99 9.68 15.26 -12.82
CA ASP A 99 8.88 14.40 -13.69
C ASP A 99 7.41 14.35 -13.22
N PHE A 100 7.16 14.02 -11.94
CA PHE A 100 5.80 13.90 -11.40
C PHE A 100 5.05 15.23 -11.27
N ARG A 101 5.76 16.37 -11.25
CA ARG A 101 5.15 17.71 -11.17
C ARG A 101 5.22 18.49 -12.48
N ALA A 102 5.75 17.91 -13.55
CA ALA A 102 6.03 18.56 -14.82
C ALA A 102 6.66 19.96 -14.66
N MET A 103 7.71 20.05 -13.82
CA MET A 103 8.26 21.33 -13.37
C MET A 103 8.85 22.12 -14.53
N ALA A 104 8.48 23.39 -14.67
CA ALA A 104 9.02 24.24 -15.73
C ALA A 104 10.56 24.36 -15.63
N GLY A 105 11.25 24.16 -16.77
CA GLY A 105 12.71 24.27 -16.86
C GLY A 105 13.48 22.98 -16.55
N THR A 106 12.79 21.87 -16.31
CA THR A 106 13.37 20.52 -16.10
C THR A 106 13.07 19.60 -17.28
N SER A 107 13.58 18.36 -17.24
CA SER A 107 13.25 17.30 -18.20
C SER A 107 11.76 16.96 -18.25
N GLY A 108 11.07 17.03 -17.11
CA GLY A 108 9.64 16.75 -16.99
C GLY A 108 8.73 17.88 -17.49
N ALA A 109 9.26 19.06 -17.84
CA ALA A 109 8.47 20.24 -18.20
C ALA A 109 7.50 20.04 -19.38
N ALA A 110 7.78 19.07 -20.25
CA ALA A 110 6.94 18.76 -21.41
C ALA A 110 5.75 17.84 -21.07
N GLY A 111 5.78 17.19 -19.90
CA GLY A 111 4.75 16.26 -19.44
C GLY A 111 3.56 16.95 -18.78
N ASN A 112 2.79 16.15 -18.05
CA ASN A 112 1.59 16.58 -17.33
C ASN A 112 1.85 16.55 -15.82
N ASP A 113 1.42 17.58 -15.07
CA ASP A 113 1.57 17.63 -13.61
C ASP A 113 0.66 16.55 -12.98
N ALA A 114 1.26 15.52 -12.38
CA ALA A 114 0.55 14.45 -11.70
C ALA A 114 -0.03 14.90 -10.34
N GLY A 115 0.43 16.03 -9.81
CA GLY A 115 0.11 16.50 -8.47
C GLY A 115 0.62 15.54 -7.40
N ILE A 116 1.77 14.90 -7.61
CA ILE A 116 2.41 13.99 -6.65
C ILE A 116 3.84 14.50 -6.40
N GLN A 117 4.21 14.66 -5.14
CA GLN A 117 5.49 15.18 -4.70
C GLN A 117 6.11 14.21 -3.69
N PHE A 118 7.41 13.97 -3.80
CA PHE A 118 8.17 13.14 -2.90
C PHE A 118 9.08 14.01 -2.04
N GLU A 119 9.06 13.80 -0.73
CA GLU A 119 9.89 14.52 0.21
C GLU A 119 10.70 13.55 1.06
N LEU A 120 12.02 13.72 1.09
CA LEU A 120 12.87 12.97 2.01
C LEU A 120 12.38 13.17 3.44
N ALA A 121 12.16 12.07 4.14
CA ALA A 121 11.62 12.07 5.49
C ALA A 121 12.50 12.92 6.42
N SER A 122 11.88 13.84 7.14
CA SER A 122 12.55 14.68 8.14
C SER A 122 12.53 14.08 9.54
N THR A 123 11.74 13.03 9.75
CA THR A 123 11.60 12.31 11.01
C THR A 123 11.65 10.81 10.75
N ASP A 124 12.39 10.05 11.56
CA ASP A 124 12.49 8.59 11.45
C ASP A 124 11.29 7.88 12.13
N PRO A 125 11.17 6.54 12.05
CA PRO A 125 10.08 5.81 12.71
C PRO A 125 10.08 5.97 14.24
N ALA A 126 11.26 6.19 14.84
CA ALA A 126 11.46 6.44 16.26
C ALA A 126 11.34 7.93 16.65
N GLY A 127 10.85 8.79 15.73
CA GLY A 127 10.56 10.19 15.99
C GLY A 127 11.78 11.11 16.05
N ASN A 128 12.97 10.63 15.72
CA ASN A 128 14.17 11.46 15.70
C ASN A 128 14.29 12.20 14.38
N ALA A 129 14.95 13.36 14.40
CA ALA A 129 15.28 14.09 13.18
C ALA A 129 16.20 13.24 12.28
N THR A 130 15.89 13.21 10.98
CA THR A 130 16.66 12.51 9.96
C THR A 130 16.70 13.36 8.68
N ASN A 131 17.64 13.06 7.79
CA ASN A 131 17.67 13.60 6.43
C ASN A 131 16.97 12.69 5.41
N GLY A 132 16.37 11.59 5.86
CA GLY A 132 15.63 10.63 5.04
C GLY A 132 16.51 9.64 4.28
N ILE A 133 17.81 9.58 4.59
CA ILE A 133 18.78 8.73 3.90
C ILE A 133 19.44 7.80 4.92
N VAL A 134 19.32 6.50 4.71
CA VAL A 134 19.88 5.45 5.56
C VAL A 134 20.99 4.74 4.78
N TYR A 135 22.21 4.75 5.31
CA TYR A 135 23.32 4.00 4.72
C TYR A 135 23.48 2.65 5.41
N VAL A 136 23.41 1.57 4.64
CA VAL A 136 23.50 0.18 5.12
C VAL A 136 24.73 -0.48 4.50
N GLU A 137 25.78 -0.69 5.30
CA GLU A 137 26.96 -1.44 4.87
C GLU A 137 26.71 -2.94 5.03
N ASN A 138 26.36 -3.62 3.93
CA ASN A 138 26.10 -5.05 3.94
C ASN A 138 26.26 -5.64 2.53
N ASP A 139 27.39 -6.32 2.29
CA ASP A 139 27.69 -6.98 1.01
C ASP A 139 26.63 -8.03 0.62
N ALA A 140 26.02 -8.72 1.58
CA ALA A 140 24.98 -9.71 1.28
C ALA A 140 23.68 -9.03 0.81
N TYR A 141 23.30 -7.90 1.41
CA TYR A 141 22.11 -7.15 0.98
C TYR A 141 22.37 -6.42 -0.33
N PHE A 142 23.60 -5.94 -0.55
CA PHE A 142 23.97 -5.26 -1.79
C PHE A 142 23.76 -6.13 -3.04
N HIS A 143 24.07 -7.43 -2.94
CA HIS A 143 23.87 -8.43 -3.99
C HIS A 143 22.53 -9.18 -3.88
N GLY A 144 21.77 -8.95 -2.82
CA GLY A 144 20.55 -9.68 -2.52
C GLY A 144 19.34 -9.09 -3.23
N GLU A 145 18.26 -9.87 -3.29
CA GLU A 145 16.94 -9.44 -3.74
C GLU A 145 16.19 -8.77 -2.57
N LEU A 146 15.27 -7.84 -2.86
CA LEU A 146 14.49 -7.11 -1.84
C LEU A 146 13.83 -8.04 -0.81
N GLU A 147 13.40 -9.24 -1.24
CA GLU A 147 12.79 -10.23 -0.35
C GLU A 147 13.70 -10.66 0.82
N SER A 148 15.02 -10.55 0.65
CA SER A 148 16.02 -10.98 1.63
C SER A 148 16.30 -9.97 2.74
N TYR A 149 16.05 -8.68 2.51
CA TYR A 149 16.42 -7.59 3.44
C TYR A 149 15.31 -6.57 3.70
N GLY A 150 14.31 -6.47 2.82
CA GLY A 150 13.31 -5.41 2.88
C GLY A 150 12.55 -5.40 4.22
N ALA A 151 12.30 -6.58 4.79
CA ALA A 151 11.54 -6.68 6.04
C ALA A 151 12.27 -6.17 7.27
N GLU A 152 13.60 -6.24 7.24
CA GLU A 152 14.45 -5.71 8.29
C GLU A 152 14.67 -4.20 8.14
N LEU A 153 14.82 -3.73 6.89
CA LEU A 153 15.20 -2.34 6.62
C LEU A 153 14.02 -1.39 6.50
N GLN A 154 12.84 -1.86 6.09
CA GLN A 154 11.72 -0.99 5.79
C GLN A 154 11.34 -0.10 6.98
N TRP A 155 11.06 1.15 6.68
CA TRP A 155 10.29 2.00 7.59
C TRP A 155 8.81 1.70 7.40
N ASP A 156 8.02 1.97 8.43
CA ASP A 156 6.57 1.74 8.44
C ASP A 156 5.94 2.26 7.13
N PRO A 157 5.47 1.36 6.26
CA PRO A 157 5.14 1.76 4.91
C PRO A 157 3.75 2.38 4.79
N THR A 158 2.99 2.39 5.88
CA THR A 158 1.79 3.23 6.00
C THR A 158 2.14 4.73 6.14
N ARG A 159 3.41 5.04 6.44
CA ARG A 159 3.90 6.41 6.69
C ARG A 159 4.96 6.87 5.71
N TYR A 160 5.77 5.94 5.19
CA TYR A 160 6.92 6.22 4.35
C TYR A 160 6.91 5.34 3.11
N VAL A 161 7.18 5.95 1.97
CA VAL A 161 7.59 5.24 0.76
C VAL A 161 9.04 4.79 0.96
N ASN A 162 9.29 3.49 0.85
CA ASN A 162 10.63 2.93 0.96
C ASN A 162 11.28 2.81 -0.42
N PHE A 163 12.44 3.43 -0.57
CA PHE A 163 13.25 3.37 -1.78
C PHE A 163 14.61 2.78 -1.44
N TYR A 164 14.94 1.62 -2.02
CA TYR A 164 16.22 0.94 -1.85
C TYR A 164 17.17 1.23 -3.01
N VAL A 165 18.44 1.43 -2.69
CA VAL A 165 19.52 1.58 -3.67
C VAL A 165 20.52 0.46 -3.41
N SER A 166 20.75 -0.40 -4.40
CA SER A 166 21.62 -1.59 -4.30
C SER A 166 22.36 -1.86 -5.62
N GLU A 167 22.90 -3.07 -5.81
CA GLU A 167 23.41 -3.48 -7.13
C GLU A 167 22.30 -3.54 -8.19
N GLY A 168 21.03 -3.58 -7.79
CA GLY A 168 19.88 -3.57 -8.72
C GLY A 168 19.44 -4.95 -9.22
N GLU A 169 19.90 -6.04 -8.59
CA GLU A 169 19.29 -7.37 -8.76
C GLU A 169 19.32 -7.90 -10.21
N GLY A 170 20.33 -7.49 -10.98
CA GLY A 170 20.43 -7.80 -12.42
C GLY A 170 19.59 -6.88 -13.34
N ALA A 171 18.83 -5.96 -12.74
CA ALA A 171 18.00 -4.95 -13.36
C ALA A 171 18.55 -3.53 -13.14
N ALA A 172 17.89 -2.55 -13.76
CA ALA A 172 18.08 -1.13 -13.49
C ALA A 172 17.18 -0.68 -12.31
N GLY A 173 15.97 -1.22 -12.26
CA GLY A 173 15.02 -1.05 -11.17
C GLY A 173 14.01 -2.19 -11.11
N VAL A 174 13.37 -2.34 -9.96
CA VAL A 174 12.32 -3.34 -9.74
C VAL A 174 11.35 -2.93 -8.64
N VAL A 175 10.07 -3.22 -8.88
CA VAL A 175 8.98 -3.28 -7.91
C VAL A 175 8.53 -4.73 -7.83
N TYR A 176 8.48 -5.27 -6.62
CA TYR A 176 8.11 -6.67 -6.41
C TYR A 176 6.60 -6.90 -6.35
N GLN A 177 5.83 -5.86 -6.05
CA GLN A 177 4.41 -5.97 -5.73
C GLN A 177 3.63 -4.77 -6.24
N MET A 178 2.60 -5.07 -7.01
CA MET A 178 1.63 -4.08 -7.43
C MET A 178 0.60 -3.82 -6.32
N PRO A 179 -0.02 -2.62 -6.24
CA PRO A 179 -0.90 -2.22 -5.15
C PRO A 179 -2.10 -3.14 -4.88
N TRP A 180 -2.53 -3.90 -5.89
CA TRP A 180 -3.74 -4.73 -5.86
C TRP A 180 -3.46 -6.22 -5.62
N GLU A 181 -2.22 -6.66 -5.48
CA GLU A 181 -1.90 -8.08 -5.26
C GLU A 181 -2.14 -8.46 -3.77
N PRO A 182 -3.19 -9.26 -3.45
CA PRO A 182 -3.65 -9.45 -2.07
C PRO A 182 -2.87 -10.51 -1.25
N TRP A 183 -1.76 -11.06 -1.76
CA TRP A 183 -1.15 -12.29 -1.23
C TRP A 183 0.12 -12.10 -0.39
N ALA A 184 0.46 -10.88 -0.05
CA ALA A 184 1.38 -10.58 1.03
C ALA A 184 0.84 -9.30 1.65
N GLU A 185 0.29 -9.29 2.87
CA GLU A 185 1.06 -8.72 3.99
C GLU A 185 2.54 -8.70 3.64
N PRO A 186 3.02 -7.66 2.94
CA PRO A 186 4.35 -7.76 2.47
C PRO A 186 5.21 -7.55 3.69
N ALA A 187 6.04 -8.54 3.97
CA ALA A 187 7.11 -8.31 4.92
C ALA A 187 7.96 -7.10 4.48
N PHE A 188 7.85 -6.62 3.23
CA PHE A 188 8.57 -5.50 2.63
C PHE A 188 7.82 -4.88 1.42
N GLU A 189 7.76 -3.56 1.33
CA GLU A 189 7.29 -2.87 0.11
C GLU A 189 8.21 -1.72 -0.32
N GLY A 190 7.97 -1.17 -1.52
CA GLY A 190 8.76 -0.10 -2.11
C GLY A 190 9.33 -0.47 -3.48
N TRP A 191 10.40 0.21 -3.87
CA TRP A 191 11.12 -0.09 -5.10
C TRP A 191 12.64 -0.11 -4.88
N VAL A 192 13.33 -0.82 -5.76
CA VAL A 192 14.80 -0.90 -5.79
C VAL A 192 15.31 -0.23 -7.06
N VAL A 193 16.36 0.58 -6.96
CA VAL A 193 17.10 1.11 -8.13
C VAL A 193 18.58 0.78 -8.00
N ALA A 194 19.22 0.44 -9.11
CA ALA A 194 20.65 0.23 -9.15
C ALA A 194 21.41 1.54 -8.86
N TYR A 195 22.46 1.45 -8.05
CA TYR A 195 23.22 2.63 -7.59
C TYR A 195 23.86 3.47 -8.72
N ASP A 196 24.10 2.88 -9.89
CA ASP A 196 24.77 3.49 -11.06
C ASP A 196 23.82 4.07 -12.10
N VAL A 197 22.51 4.04 -11.84
CA VAL A 197 21.46 4.73 -12.61
C VAL A 197 20.70 5.75 -11.75
N MET A 198 21.38 6.30 -10.75
CA MET A 198 20.88 7.36 -9.87
C MET A 198 21.35 8.74 -10.35
N GLY A 199 20.53 9.76 -10.11
CA GLY A 199 20.84 11.15 -10.42
C GLY A 199 20.97 11.40 -11.92
N TYR A 200 22.12 11.92 -12.33
CA TYR A 200 22.40 12.26 -13.73
C TYR A 200 23.46 11.33 -14.32
N ASP A 201 23.37 11.06 -15.62
CA ASP A 201 24.42 10.39 -16.34
C ASP A 201 25.70 11.24 -16.31
N GLY A 202 26.84 10.58 -16.10
CA GLY A 202 28.13 11.26 -16.02
C GLY A 202 28.62 11.78 -17.37
N PHE A 203 27.79 11.71 -18.43
CA PHE A 203 28.20 12.03 -19.78
C PHE A 203 27.47 13.28 -20.31
N ASN A 204 26.16 13.24 -20.47
CA ASN A 204 25.33 14.32 -21.03
C ASN A 204 24.80 15.19 -19.90
N ASN A 205 24.99 14.78 -18.65
CA ASN A 205 24.25 15.27 -17.51
C ASN A 205 22.73 15.12 -17.76
N SER A 206 22.35 14.01 -18.41
CA SER A 206 20.96 13.63 -18.63
C SER A 206 20.42 12.94 -17.38
N PRO A 207 19.23 13.30 -16.88
CA PRO A 207 18.66 12.64 -15.71
C PRO A 207 18.38 11.17 -16.01
N PHE A 208 18.54 10.30 -15.01
CA PHE A 208 18.02 8.93 -15.04
C PHE A 208 16.59 8.93 -14.52
N HIS A 209 15.66 8.39 -15.30
CA HIS A 209 14.24 8.29 -14.98
C HIS A 209 13.84 6.92 -14.42
N VAL A 210 14.80 6.05 -14.10
CA VAL A 210 14.54 4.72 -13.54
C VAL A 210 13.73 4.80 -12.24
N ALA A 211 14.06 5.74 -11.35
CA ALA A 211 13.26 5.95 -10.14
C ALA A 211 11.84 6.44 -10.44
N THR A 212 11.67 7.26 -11.49
CA THR A 212 10.36 7.72 -11.97
C THR A 212 9.52 6.55 -12.51
N HIS A 213 10.15 5.65 -13.28
CA HIS A 213 9.55 4.44 -13.80
C HIS A 213 9.07 3.50 -12.67
N GLU A 214 9.95 3.20 -11.71
CA GLU A 214 9.60 2.31 -10.59
C GLU A 214 8.56 2.94 -9.64
N ALA A 215 8.63 4.25 -9.42
CA ALA A 215 7.58 4.95 -8.68
C ALA A 215 6.23 4.85 -9.40
N GLY A 216 6.22 4.86 -10.74
CA GLY A 216 5.03 4.57 -11.55
C GLY A 216 4.44 3.20 -11.23
N HIS A 217 5.26 2.14 -11.22
CA HIS A 217 4.84 0.79 -10.82
C HIS A 217 4.34 0.71 -9.37
N TYR A 218 5.05 1.33 -8.44
CA TYR A 218 4.66 1.40 -7.03
C TYR A 218 3.27 2.04 -6.84
N LEU A 219 2.95 3.00 -7.71
CA LEU A 219 1.67 3.69 -7.80
C LEU A 219 0.71 3.04 -8.79
N GLY A 220 1.01 1.81 -9.22
CA GLY A 220 0.10 0.94 -9.95
C GLY A 220 0.08 1.14 -11.45
N LEU A 221 1.09 1.73 -12.08
CA LEU A 221 1.20 1.74 -13.54
C LEU A 221 1.82 0.44 -14.07
N GLU A 222 1.30 -0.01 -15.20
CA GLU A 222 1.88 -1.10 -15.98
C GLU A 222 2.91 -0.57 -16.97
N HIS A 223 3.74 -1.46 -17.52
CA HIS A 223 4.49 -1.11 -18.73
C HIS A 223 3.53 -0.75 -19.87
N THR A 224 3.89 0.23 -20.70
CA THR A 224 3.09 0.61 -21.88
C THR A 224 2.90 -0.52 -22.91
N PHE A 225 3.74 -1.55 -22.84
CA PHE A 225 3.69 -2.78 -23.65
C PHE A 225 3.16 -4.00 -22.86
N ALA A 226 2.48 -3.79 -21.74
CA ALA A 226 1.88 -4.87 -20.96
C ALA A 226 0.79 -5.62 -21.76
N GLY A 227 0.53 -6.87 -21.37
CA GLY A 227 -0.48 -7.73 -22.01
C GLY A 227 -0.07 -8.37 -23.34
N VAL A 228 1.15 -8.10 -23.82
CA VAL A 228 1.70 -8.60 -25.10
C VAL A 228 3.14 -9.12 -24.97
N GLU A 229 3.63 -9.24 -23.74
CA GLU A 229 5.04 -9.55 -23.42
C GLU A 229 5.53 -10.88 -24.05
N ASP A 230 4.61 -11.77 -24.44
CA ASP A 230 4.91 -13.07 -25.07
C ASP A 230 4.34 -13.26 -26.49
N ALA A 231 3.61 -12.28 -27.03
CA ALA A 231 2.99 -12.39 -28.35
C ALA A 231 3.21 -11.08 -29.10
N GLN A 232 3.89 -11.10 -30.25
CA GLN A 232 4.11 -9.92 -31.11
C GLN A 232 2.82 -9.30 -31.71
N ASN A 233 1.66 -9.51 -31.09
CA ASN A 233 0.37 -9.03 -31.49
C ASN A 233 -0.08 -7.96 -30.52
N CYS A 234 -0.66 -6.88 -31.04
CA CYS A 234 -1.26 -5.82 -30.24
C CYS A 234 -2.37 -6.36 -29.32
N PRO A 235 -2.57 -5.79 -28.13
CA PRO A 235 -3.76 -6.08 -27.33
C PRO A 235 -5.00 -5.77 -28.18
N THR A 236 -6.00 -6.64 -28.10
CA THR A 236 -7.29 -6.45 -28.78
C THR A 236 -8.39 -6.46 -27.74
N GLY A 237 -9.33 -5.51 -27.83
CA GLY A 237 -10.43 -5.38 -26.88
C GLY A 237 -10.54 -3.98 -26.29
N ASP A 238 -11.25 -3.88 -25.18
CA ASP A 238 -11.40 -2.64 -24.43
C ASP A 238 -10.09 -2.32 -23.69
N CYS A 239 -9.51 -1.16 -23.96
CA CYS A 239 -8.28 -0.68 -23.35
C CYS A 239 -8.37 -0.55 -21.83
N ASN A 240 -9.56 -0.45 -21.25
CA ASN A 240 -9.72 -0.45 -19.79
C ASN A 240 -9.45 -1.83 -19.16
N THR A 241 -9.44 -2.91 -19.95
CA THR A 241 -9.33 -4.32 -19.48
C THR A 241 -8.22 -5.11 -20.18
N THR A 242 -7.52 -4.49 -21.13
CA THR A 242 -6.48 -5.10 -21.95
C THR A 242 -5.25 -4.21 -21.99
N GLY A 243 -4.10 -4.75 -22.40
CA GLY A 243 -2.85 -3.99 -22.41
C GLY A 243 -2.37 -3.59 -21.01
N ASP A 244 -1.97 -2.32 -20.89
CA ASP A 244 -1.56 -1.63 -19.66
C ASP A 244 -2.75 -1.08 -18.85
N LEU A 245 -3.98 -1.37 -19.31
CA LEU A 245 -5.25 -0.93 -18.72
C LEU A 245 -5.48 0.59 -18.79
N ILE A 246 -4.77 1.31 -19.68
CA ILE A 246 -4.88 2.76 -19.82
C ILE A 246 -5.25 3.15 -21.26
N CYS A 247 -6.45 3.72 -21.45
CA CYS A 247 -6.97 4.02 -22.79
C CYS A 247 -6.31 5.19 -23.55
N ASP A 248 -5.58 6.07 -22.86
CA ASP A 248 -4.82 7.14 -23.51
C ASP A 248 -3.33 6.79 -23.70
N THR A 249 -2.93 5.57 -23.33
CA THR A 249 -1.66 4.97 -23.74
C THR A 249 -1.92 4.15 -25.00
N ASN A 250 -1.29 4.52 -26.11
CA ASN A 250 -1.37 3.71 -27.33
C ASN A 250 -0.65 2.37 -27.12
N PRO A 251 -1.28 1.23 -27.45
CA PRO A 251 -0.67 -0.07 -27.27
C PRO A 251 0.48 -0.30 -28.25
N HIS A 252 1.48 -1.06 -27.85
CA HIS A 252 2.55 -1.50 -28.73
C HIS A 252 3.11 -2.87 -28.31
N PRO A 253 3.57 -3.71 -29.26
CA PRO A 253 3.71 -5.14 -29.04
C PRO A 253 5.00 -5.54 -28.30
N GLN A 254 5.97 -4.64 -28.17
CA GLN A 254 7.30 -4.97 -27.65
C GLN A 254 7.91 -3.74 -26.97
N PRO A 255 8.71 -3.92 -25.92
CA PRO A 255 9.51 -2.81 -25.38
C PRO A 255 10.44 -2.22 -26.46
N ASP A 256 10.63 -0.90 -26.41
CA ASP A 256 11.38 -0.13 -27.41
C ASP A 256 12.91 -0.19 -27.23
N LEU A 257 13.43 -1.41 -27.19
CA LEU A 257 14.75 -1.79 -26.64
C LEU A 257 15.98 -1.49 -27.51
N SER A 258 15.79 -1.21 -28.80
CA SER A 258 16.87 -1.15 -29.81
C SER A 258 16.98 0.22 -30.48
N ILE A 259 16.33 1.21 -29.88
CA ILE A 259 16.15 2.53 -30.47
C ILE A 259 17.11 3.50 -29.78
N SER A 260 17.92 4.18 -30.59
CA SER A 260 18.90 5.18 -30.13
C SER A 260 18.45 6.62 -30.35
N SER A 261 17.19 6.84 -30.76
CA SER A 261 16.66 8.15 -31.14
C SER A 261 15.19 8.30 -30.73
N CYS A 262 14.80 9.48 -30.27
CA CYS A 262 13.43 9.79 -29.85
C CYS A 262 12.45 10.01 -31.03
N ASN A 263 12.60 9.26 -32.11
CA ASN A 263 11.77 9.39 -33.30
C ASN A 263 10.41 8.74 -33.07
N SER A 264 9.35 9.41 -33.50
CA SER A 264 7.98 8.87 -33.53
C SER A 264 7.95 7.57 -34.34
N ARG A 265 7.24 6.58 -33.82
CA ARG A 265 7.05 5.28 -34.46
C ARG A 265 5.58 4.90 -34.41
N THR A 266 5.19 3.93 -35.21
CA THR A 266 3.79 3.48 -35.29
C THR A 266 3.74 1.98 -35.17
N ALA A 267 2.95 1.50 -34.21
CA ALA A 267 2.54 0.12 -34.06
C ALA A 267 1.07 0.09 -33.69
N CYS A 268 0.38 -1.03 -33.93
CA CYS A 268 -1.02 -1.17 -33.54
C CYS A 268 -1.94 -0.04 -34.07
N ASP A 269 -1.63 0.45 -35.29
CA ASP A 269 -2.32 1.57 -35.94
C ASP A 269 -2.28 2.91 -35.18
N ALA A 270 -1.35 3.07 -34.23
CA ALA A 270 -1.18 4.27 -33.41
C ALA A 270 0.30 4.62 -33.17
N GLU A 271 0.59 5.85 -32.73
CA GLU A 271 1.95 6.24 -32.40
C GLU A 271 2.41 5.54 -31.12
N GLU A 272 3.57 4.88 -31.14
CA GLU A 272 4.16 4.25 -29.96
C GLU A 272 4.42 5.31 -28.87
N PRO A 273 4.20 5.00 -27.58
CA PRO A 273 4.38 5.93 -26.47
C PRO A 273 5.88 6.13 -26.14
N VAL A 274 6.65 6.64 -27.10
CA VAL A 274 8.12 6.76 -27.06
C VAL A 274 8.65 7.79 -26.03
N LYS A 275 7.76 8.63 -25.50
CA LYS A 275 8.07 9.61 -24.45
C LYS A 275 7.59 9.20 -23.07
N ASN A 276 6.87 8.09 -22.98
CA ASN A 276 6.23 7.70 -21.74
C ASN A 276 7.26 7.13 -20.77
N TYR A 277 7.21 7.55 -19.51
CA TYR A 277 8.11 7.03 -18.48
C TYR A 277 7.95 5.52 -18.27
N MET A 278 6.80 4.91 -18.57
CA MET A 278 6.54 3.46 -18.45
C MET A 278 6.95 2.65 -19.70
N ASN A 279 7.77 3.22 -20.59
CA ASN A 279 8.41 2.52 -21.70
C ASN A 279 9.90 2.30 -21.38
N TYR A 280 10.60 1.49 -22.17
CA TYR A 280 12.04 1.22 -22.04
C TYR A 280 12.87 2.01 -23.06
N MET A 281 12.43 3.22 -23.37
CA MET A 281 13.16 4.15 -24.24
C MET A 281 14.42 4.68 -23.54
N PRO A 282 15.41 5.19 -24.28
CA PRO A 282 16.53 5.90 -23.68
C PRO A 282 16.05 7.05 -22.80
N GLU A 283 16.74 7.31 -21.69
CA GLU A 283 16.41 8.34 -20.69
C GLU A 283 16.13 9.71 -21.34
N THR A 284 16.89 10.09 -22.37
CA THR A 284 16.73 11.37 -23.09
C THR A 284 15.39 11.54 -23.82
N CYS A 285 14.62 10.48 -23.97
CA CYS A 285 13.35 10.49 -24.69
C CYS A 285 12.13 10.54 -23.76
N MET A 286 12.25 10.01 -22.54
CA MET A 286 11.13 9.91 -21.60
C MET A 286 10.88 11.26 -20.93
N THR A 287 9.64 11.74 -20.97
CA THR A 287 9.28 13.09 -20.54
C THR A 287 7.86 13.21 -19.98
N GLU A 288 7.02 12.18 -20.05
CA GLU A 288 5.61 12.30 -19.68
C GLU A 288 4.94 11.05 -19.10
N PHE A 289 3.95 11.30 -18.25
CA PHE A 289 2.82 10.41 -18.00
C PHE A 289 1.59 10.93 -18.73
N THR A 290 0.69 10.02 -19.13
CA THR A 290 -0.61 10.40 -19.71
C THR A 290 -1.59 10.87 -18.62
N PRO A 291 -2.63 11.65 -18.97
CA PRO A 291 -3.68 12.02 -18.02
C PRO A 291 -4.33 10.83 -17.29
N ASN A 292 -4.60 9.71 -17.96
CA ASN A 292 -5.19 8.55 -17.29
C ASN A 292 -4.16 7.78 -16.46
N GLN A 293 -2.88 7.73 -16.83
CA GLN A 293 -1.84 7.22 -15.93
C GLN A 293 -1.78 8.04 -14.63
N ILE A 294 -1.83 9.37 -14.73
CA ILE A 294 -1.89 10.25 -13.56
C ILE A 294 -3.08 9.92 -12.68
N ASN A 295 -4.27 9.86 -13.26
CA ASN A 295 -5.47 9.57 -12.50
C ASN A 295 -5.45 8.16 -11.88
N ARG A 296 -4.82 7.17 -12.55
CA ARG A 296 -4.59 5.83 -11.99
C ARG A 296 -3.74 5.90 -10.74
N MET A 297 -2.58 6.55 -10.82
CA MET A 297 -1.67 6.70 -9.68
C MET A 297 -2.37 7.38 -8.49
N ARG A 298 -3.16 8.42 -8.78
CA ARG A 298 -3.94 9.12 -7.75
C ARG A 298 -5.05 8.25 -7.15
N CYS A 299 -5.74 7.44 -7.96
CA CYS A 299 -6.69 6.45 -7.48
C CYS A 299 -6.01 5.41 -6.58
N VAL A 300 -4.80 4.96 -6.94
CA VAL A 300 -4.01 4.03 -6.13
C VAL A 300 -3.67 4.63 -4.77
N ILE A 301 -3.12 5.86 -4.75
CA ILE A 301 -2.81 6.55 -3.49
C ILE A 301 -4.06 6.68 -2.62
N THR A 302 -5.17 7.10 -3.22
CA THR A 302 -6.42 7.35 -2.50
C THR A 302 -7.27 6.10 -2.24
N SER A 303 -6.85 4.90 -2.65
CA SER A 303 -7.65 3.68 -2.42
C SER A 303 -6.88 2.55 -1.76
N TYR A 304 -5.59 2.44 -2.06
CA TYR A 304 -4.71 1.38 -1.56
C TYR A 304 -3.64 1.91 -0.61
N ARG A 305 -3.31 3.21 -0.66
CA ARG A 305 -2.19 3.80 0.10
C ARG A 305 -2.59 5.10 0.82
N GLN A 306 -3.84 5.19 1.28
CA GLN A 306 -4.42 6.42 1.83
C GLN A 306 -3.64 6.92 3.06
N GLU A 307 -3.05 5.99 3.81
CA GLU A 307 -2.30 6.24 5.03
C GLU A 307 -1.09 7.15 4.78
N LEU A 308 -0.48 7.08 3.59
CA LEU A 308 0.66 7.92 3.20
C LEU A 308 0.32 9.42 3.17
N LEU A 309 -0.95 9.77 2.94
CA LEU A 309 -1.41 11.16 2.83
C LEU A 309 -1.63 11.84 4.19
N THR A 310 -1.47 11.11 5.29
CA THR A 310 -1.73 11.67 6.62
C THR A 310 -0.53 12.49 7.12
N ASP A 311 -0.67 13.81 7.03
CA ASP A 311 0.37 14.82 7.24
C ASP A 311 0.70 15.08 8.73
N SER A 312 0.77 14.02 9.53
CA SER A 312 1.19 14.14 10.92
C SER A 312 2.67 13.76 11.06
N PRO A 313 3.56 14.67 11.47
CA PRO A 313 4.73 14.28 12.23
C PRO A 313 4.19 13.66 13.51
N ALA A 314 3.99 12.36 13.48
CA ALA A 314 3.76 11.58 14.67
C ALA A 314 5.06 11.68 15.48
N THR A 315 5.13 12.64 16.40
CA THR A 315 5.96 12.57 17.60
C THR A 315 5.82 11.18 18.17
N VAL A 316 6.65 10.19 17.78
CA VAL A 316 6.37 8.73 17.90
C VAL A 316 4.98 8.53 18.48
N ALA A 317 3.96 8.75 17.65
CA ALA A 317 2.62 8.61 18.16
C ALA A 317 2.55 7.12 18.40
N MET A 318 2.79 6.74 19.66
CA MET A 318 2.71 5.39 20.14
C MET A 318 1.52 4.80 19.45
N GLU A 319 1.72 3.76 18.64
CA GLU A 319 0.70 3.30 17.71
C GLU A 319 -0.57 3.03 18.54
N GLN A 320 -1.50 3.99 18.52
CA GLN A 320 -2.60 4.02 19.46
C GLN A 320 -3.74 3.29 18.79
N ARG A 321 -3.69 1.95 18.86
CA ARG A 321 -4.78 1.14 18.35
C ARG A 321 -5.90 1.12 19.36
N TRP A 322 -7.05 1.69 18.99
CA TRP A 322 -8.21 1.70 19.86
C TRP A 322 -8.99 0.39 19.70
N LEU A 323 -9.25 -0.27 20.82
CA LEU A 323 -9.92 -1.56 20.92
C LEU A 323 -11.24 -1.37 21.67
N PRO A 324 -12.38 -1.25 20.97
CA PRO A 324 -13.69 -1.24 21.61
C PRO A 324 -13.93 -2.52 22.42
N HIS A 325 -14.28 -2.35 23.69
CA HIS A 325 -14.69 -3.44 24.56
C HIS A 325 -16.23 -3.50 24.61
N ILE A 326 -16.78 -4.69 24.48
CA ILE A 326 -18.22 -4.96 24.61
C ILE A 326 -18.40 -5.81 25.86
N THR A 327 -19.18 -5.30 26.81
CA THR A 327 -19.58 -6.01 28.02
C THR A 327 -21.09 -5.87 28.22
N SER A 328 -21.72 -6.95 28.67
CA SER A 328 -23.11 -6.96 29.09
C SER A 328 -23.19 -6.77 30.60
N THR A 329 -24.07 -5.88 31.07
CA THR A 329 -24.35 -5.72 32.52
C THR A 329 -24.92 -6.99 33.16
N THR A 330 -25.46 -7.92 32.37
CA THR A 330 -26.06 -9.18 32.82
C THR A 330 -25.17 -10.41 32.60
N GLY A 331 -23.91 -10.21 32.20
CA GLY A 331 -22.98 -11.30 31.89
C GLY A 331 -23.28 -11.98 30.54
N GLY A 332 -22.25 -12.58 29.95
CA GLY A 332 -22.37 -13.38 28.71
C GLY A 332 -21.62 -12.84 27.50
N PHE A 333 -20.80 -11.79 27.63
CA PHE A 333 -19.87 -11.35 26.59
C PHE A 333 -18.60 -10.83 27.26
N GLU A 334 -17.45 -11.42 26.95
CA GLU A 334 -16.14 -10.99 27.44
C GLU A 334 -15.18 -10.81 26.28
N THR A 335 -14.40 -9.72 26.29
CA THR A 335 -13.37 -9.46 25.29
C THR A 335 -12.07 -10.16 25.71
N GLU A 336 -11.62 -11.11 24.90
CA GLU A 336 -10.28 -11.69 25.00
C GLU A 336 -9.41 -11.09 23.90
N LEU A 337 -8.28 -10.49 24.28
CA LEU A 337 -7.31 -9.86 23.41
C LEU A 337 -6.11 -10.79 23.19
N TYR A 338 -5.84 -11.15 21.95
CA TYR A 338 -4.63 -11.87 21.55
C TYR A 338 -3.59 -10.87 21.07
N LEU A 339 -2.42 -10.86 21.71
CA LEU A 339 -1.28 -10.04 21.34
C LEU A 339 -0.17 -10.94 20.81
N THR A 340 0.46 -10.56 19.70
CA THR A 340 1.54 -11.33 19.09
C THR A 340 2.75 -10.43 18.87
N ASN A 341 3.91 -10.82 19.40
CA ASN A 341 5.21 -10.23 19.08
C ASN A 341 5.91 -11.11 18.03
N PRO A 342 5.91 -10.74 16.74
CA PRO A 342 6.60 -11.49 15.69
C PRO A 342 8.11 -11.17 15.63
N GLY A 343 8.58 -10.20 16.40
CA GLY A 343 9.96 -9.74 16.38
C GLY A 343 10.94 -10.71 17.03
N SER A 344 12.22 -10.48 16.74
CA SER A 344 13.36 -11.23 17.29
C SER A 344 13.77 -10.81 18.71
N ASN A 345 13.19 -9.72 19.21
CA ASN A 345 13.46 -9.16 20.54
C ASN A 345 12.19 -9.12 21.40
N ALA A 346 12.37 -9.14 22.72
CA ALA A 346 11.26 -8.87 23.64
C ALA A 346 10.75 -7.43 23.47
N GLN A 347 9.44 -7.26 23.57
CA GLN A 347 8.77 -5.97 23.43
C GLN A 347 7.76 -5.78 24.56
N SER A 348 7.60 -4.52 24.96
CA SER A 348 6.61 -4.08 25.93
C SER A 348 5.55 -3.24 25.27
N LEU A 349 4.31 -3.40 25.71
CA LEU A 349 3.18 -2.55 25.28
C LEU A 349 2.37 -2.11 26.49
N THR A 350 1.71 -0.98 26.35
CA THR A 350 0.80 -0.45 27.38
C THR A 350 -0.64 -0.52 26.89
N LEU A 351 -1.50 -1.16 27.68
CA LEU A 351 -2.94 -1.14 27.52
C LEU A 351 -3.51 -0.06 28.43
N ARG A 352 -4.05 1.00 27.85
CA ARG A 352 -4.72 2.07 28.58
C ARG A 352 -6.23 1.92 28.47
N ALA A 353 -6.92 1.84 29.60
CA ALA A 353 -8.36 1.64 29.66
C ALA A 353 -9.13 2.96 29.78
N TYR A 354 -10.31 3.02 29.15
CA TYR A 354 -11.19 4.18 29.20
C TYR A 354 -12.65 3.78 29.38
N ASP A 355 -13.44 4.64 30.03
CA ASP A 355 -14.89 4.52 30.09
C ASP A 355 -15.57 5.02 28.80
N GLN A 356 -16.90 5.12 28.77
CA GLN A 356 -17.64 5.58 27.58
C GLN A 356 -17.43 7.07 27.29
N ALA A 357 -17.18 7.87 28.33
CA ALA A 357 -16.96 9.31 28.24
C ALA A 357 -15.51 9.67 27.86
N GLY A 358 -14.61 8.69 27.79
CA GLY A 358 -13.20 8.89 27.50
C GLY A 358 -12.34 9.17 28.73
N GLN A 359 -12.86 8.95 29.94
CA GLN A 359 -12.09 9.04 31.17
C GLN A 359 -11.14 7.84 31.28
N ASN A 360 -9.86 8.11 31.56
CA ASN A 360 -8.87 7.07 31.78
C ASN A 360 -9.16 6.31 33.10
N LEU A 361 -9.26 4.99 33.01
CA LEU A 361 -9.53 4.08 34.13
C LEU A 361 -8.25 3.45 34.71
N GLY A 362 -7.17 3.43 33.93
CA GLY A 362 -5.89 2.86 34.33
C GLY A 362 -5.07 2.33 33.16
N GLU A 363 -3.84 1.91 33.45
CA GLU A 363 -2.90 1.36 32.48
C GLU A 363 -2.33 0.02 32.95
N GLN A 364 -2.07 -0.88 32.01
CA GLN A 364 -1.48 -2.19 32.24
C GLN A 364 -0.35 -2.41 31.23
N THR A 365 0.85 -2.69 31.72
CA THR A 365 1.99 -3.03 30.85
C THR A 365 2.03 -4.53 30.60
N VAL A 366 2.19 -4.92 29.34
CA VAL A 366 2.29 -6.31 28.91
C VAL A 366 3.64 -6.50 28.25
N GLU A 367 4.43 -7.41 28.81
CA GLU A 367 5.68 -7.87 28.22
C GLU A 367 5.42 -9.10 27.35
N LEU A 368 6.01 -9.11 26.16
CA LEU A 368 5.96 -10.22 25.20
C LEU A 368 7.38 -10.55 24.75
N ALA A 369 7.81 -11.78 25.00
CA ALA A 369 9.07 -12.29 24.46
C ALA A 369 9.03 -12.33 22.92
N ALA A 370 10.21 -12.41 22.31
CA ALA A 370 10.36 -12.63 20.87
C ALA A 370 9.54 -13.86 20.43
N ASN A 371 8.83 -13.75 19.30
CA ASN A 371 7.96 -14.80 18.75
C ASN A 371 6.84 -15.30 19.69
N GLN A 372 6.41 -14.49 20.67
CA GLN A 372 5.38 -14.89 21.63
C GLN A 372 3.98 -14.40 21.24
N ARG A 373 2.99 -15.27 21.41
CA ARG A 373 1.57 -14.90 21.46
C ARG A 373 1.01 -15.05 22.88
N ARG A 374 0.23 -14.07 23.35
CA ARG A 374 -0.46 -14.10 24.65
C ARG A 374 -1.93 -13.73 24.49
N ALA A 375 -2.81 -14.46 25.16
CA ALA A 375 -4.21 -14.09 25.32
C ALA A 375 -4.42 -13.36 26.65
N LEU A 376 -5.17 -12.27 26.64
CA LEU A 376 -5.50 -11.45 27.79
C LEU A 376 -7.01 -11.25 27.88
N THR A 377 -7.56 -11.53 29.04
CA THR A 377 -8.97 -11.33 29.30
C THR A 377 -9.18 -9.95 29.94
N ILE A 378 -9.93 -9.06 29.27
CA ILE A 378 -10.00 -7.65 29.68
C ILE A 378 -10.63 -7.46 31.07
N ASP A 379 -11.69 -8.21 31.40
CA ASP A 379 -12.34 -8.10 32.71
C ASP A 379 -11.41 -8.56 33.85
N THR A 380 -10.55 -9.55 33.57
CA THR A 380 -9.51 -9.98 34.51
C THR A 380 -8.41 -8.92 34.65
N LEU A 381 -8.01 -8.31 33.53
CA LEU A 381 -6.89 -7.36 33.48
C LEU A 381 -7.23 -6.02 34.19
N PHE A 382 -8.50 -5.62 34.20
CA PHE A 382 -8.97 -4.37 34.80
C PHE A 382 -9.96 -4.57 35.97
N ALA A 383 -10.02 -5.77 36.56
CA ALA A 383 -10.64 -6.10 37.86
C ALA A 383 -11.83 -5.22 38.28
N ASP A 384 -12.99 -5.38 37.61
CA ASP A 384 -14.26 -4.69 37.86
C ASP A 384 -14.41 -3.25 37.34
N GLN A 385 -13.38 -2.64 36.74
CA GLN A 385 -13.51 -1.29 36.16
C GLN A 385 -14.37 -1.24 34.90
N ARG A 386 -14.58 -2.39 34.24
CA ARG A 386 -15.42 -2.55 33.02
C ARG A 386 -15.16 -1.47 31.97
N PRO A 387 -13.94 -1.39 31.43
CA PRO A 387 -13.60 -0.38 30.45
C PRO A 387 -14.50 -0.46 29.23
N SER A 388 -14.89 0.67 28.66
CA SER A 388 -15.65 0.67 27.41
C SER A 388 -14.75 0.44 26.20
N HIS A 389 -13.49 0.83 26.28
CA HIS A 389 -12.50 0.57 25.23
C HIS A 389 -11.09 0.74 25.79
N LEU A 390 -10.11 0.28 25.02
CA LEU A 390 -8.70 0.34 25.36
C LEU A 390 -7.95 1.07 24.26
N ALA A 391 -6.87 1.76 24.60
CA ALA A 391 -5.82 2.10 23.65
C ALA A 391 -4.66 1.13 23.89
N LEU A 392 -4.29 0.38 22.86
CA LEU A 392 -3.01 -0.30 22.78
C LEU A 392 -1.97 0.76 22.46
N VAL A 393 -0.84 0.75 23.15
CA VAL A 393 0.16 1.81 23.06
C VAL A 393 1.53 1.11 22.99
N SER A 394 2.10 1.00 21.78
CA SER A 394 3.42 0.37 21.55
C SER A 394 4.47 1.38 21.10
N GLY A 395 5.72 1.18 21.51
CA GLY A 395 6.89 1.96 21.07
C GLY A 395 7.70 1.32 19.94
N ALA A 396 7.38 0.08 19.54
CA ALA A 396 8.06 -0.65 18.45
C ALA A 396 7.03 -1.46 17.64
N GLY A 397 7.30 -1.64 16.34
CA GLY A 397 6.33 -2.08 15.32
C GLY A 397 5.66 -3.45 15.50
N LEU A 398 4.49 -3.55 14.84
CA LEU A 398 3.62 -4.69 14.53
C LEU A 398 3.31 -5.68 15.67
N MET A 399 2.44 -5.24 16.57
CA MET A 399 1.69 -6.11 17.47
C MET A 399 0.28 -6.35 16.93
N THR A 400 0.01 -7.55 16.41
CA THR A 400 -1.35 -7.90 15.98
C THR A 400 -2.20 -8.17 17.22
N ALA A 401 -3.15 -7.27 17.47
CA ALA A 401 -4.28 -7.49 18.36
C ALA A 401 -5.39 -8.18 17.58
N ALA A 402 -5.88 -9.33 18.06
CA ALA A 402 -7.16 -9.89 17.66
C ALA A 402 -8.03 -10.00 18.90
N TYR A 403 -9.36 -9.90 18.78
CA TYR A 403 -10.20 -10.16 19.93
C TYR A 403 -11.42 -11.01 19.66
N ARG A 404 -11.84 -11.72 20.71
CA ARG A 404 -13.01 -12.59 20.69
C ARG A 404 -14.00 -12.12 21.74
N VAL A 405 -15.27 -12.06 21.37
CA VAL A 405 -16.37 -11.94 22.32
C VAL A 405 -16.85 -13.34 22.71
N VAL A 406 -16.65 -13.74 23.96
CA VAL A 406 -17.05 -15.06 24.46
C VAL A 406 -18.39 -14.97 25.17
N GLY A 407 -19.42 -15.66 24.66
CA GLY A 407 -20.69 -15.88 25.37
C GLY A 407 -20.94 -17.34 25.73
N ASP A 408 -22.11 -17.62 26.31
CA ASP A 408 -22.57 -19.01 26.43
C ASP A 408 -22.62 -19.66 25.04
N GLN A 409 -22.63 -20.99 24.98
CA GLN A 409 -22.38 -21.78 23.76
C GLN A 409 -23.29 -21.47 22.54
N SER A 410 -24.24 -20.55 22.65
CA SER A 410 -25.20 -20.17 21.62
C SER A 410 -24.86 -18.91 20.79
N VAL A 411 -23.89 -18.06 21.18
CA VAL A 411 -23.55 -16.83 20.41
C VAL A 411 -22.05 -16.72 20.16
N ARG A 412 -21.64 -16.75 18.89
CA ARG A 412 -20.26 -16.43 18.46
C ARG A 412 -20.30 -15.19 17.58
N ALA A 413 -19.83 -14.05 18.10
CA ALA A 413 -19.50 -12.92 17.24
C ALA A 413 -18.08 -13.14 16.69
N HIS A 414 -17.97 -13.23 15.37
CA HIS A 414 -16.70 -13.16 14.66
C HIS A 414 -16.51 -11.72 14.21
N LEU A 415 -15.47 -11.08 14.72
CA LEU A 415 -15.18 -9.70 14.41
C LEU A 415 -14.10 -9.65 13.33
N ALA A 416 -14.47 -9.10 12.17
CA ALA A 416 -13.54 -8.71 11.13
C ALA A 416 -13.03 -7.31 11.49
N GLU A 417 -11.72 -7.18 11.66
CA GLU A 417 -11.08 -5.93 12.04
C GLU A 417 -10.81 -5.08 10.79
N SER A 418 -11.31 -3.85 10.78
CA SER A 418 -10.73 -2.76 10.01
C SER A 418 -10.70 -1.53 10.91
N SER A 419 -9.60 -1.35 11.65
CA SER A 419 -9.40 -0.15 12.47
C SER A 419 -8.50 0.80 11.72
N GLN A 420 -9.04 1.94 11.27
CA GLN A 420 -8.26 3.02 10.66
C GLN A 420 -8.53 4.32 11.42
N THR A 421 -7.51 5.17 11.50
CA THR A 421 -7.64 6.55 11.99
C THR A 421 -7.96 7.44 10.80
N GLY A 422 -9.07 8.15 10.83
CA GLY A 422 -9.42 9.06 9.75
C GLY A 422 -10.56 9.98 10.11
N ARG A 423 -10.75 11.03 9.32
CA ARG A 423 -11.96 11.87 9.38
C ARG A 423 -13.11 11.26 8.58
N THR A 424 -12.79 10.42 7.61
CA THR A 424 -13.75 9.68 6.81
C THR A 424 -13.40 8.22 6.85
N PHE A 425 -14.41 7.36 7.00
CA PHE A 425 -14.24 5.91 6.99
C PHE A 425 -15.35 5.29 6.15
N LEU A 426 -15.00 4.39 5.25
CA LEU A 426 -15.95 3.72 4.36
C LEU A 426 -16.05 2.25 4.71
N LEU A 427 -17.22 1.85 5.20
CA LEU A 427 -17.53 0.45 5.47
C LEU A 427 -18.32 -0.13 4.31
N HIS A 428 -17.77 -1.09 3.56
CA HIS A 428 -18.54 -1.76 2.53
C HIS A 428 -19.28 -2.99 3.08
N LEU A 429 -20.58 -3.04 2.81
CA LEU A 429 -21.49 -4.15 3.12
C LEU A 429 -21.53 -5.07 1.89
N GLY A 430 -21.04 -6.31 2.00
CA GLY A 430 -20.98 -7.27 0.89
C GLY A 430 -22.34 -7.88 0.52
N GLU A 431 -22.41 -8.51 -0.65
CA GLU A 431 -23.56 -9.35 -1.03
C GLU A 431 -23.64 -10.55 -0.07
N ALA A 432 -24.78 -10.68 0.61
CA ALA A 432 -25.04 -11.74 1.60
C ALA A 432 -24.24 -11.68 2.92
N ASP A 433 -23.69 -10.51 3.28
CA ASP A 433 -23.24 -10.23 4.65
C ASP A 433 -24.46 -10.14 5.60
N LEU A 434 -24.99 -11.31 5.98
CA LEU A 434 -26.31 -11.45 6.58
C LEU A 434 -26.45 -10.88 8.01
N VAL A 435 -25.38 -10.40 8.65
CA VAL A 435 -25.49 -9.76 9.97
C VAL A 435 -24.37 -8.74 10.26
N PHE A 436 -24.65 -7.47 9.97
CA PHE A 436 -23.98 -6.32 10.56
C PHE A 436 -24.98 -5.59 11.46
N ASP A 437 -24.72 -5.58 12.77
CA ASP A 437 -25.66 -5.02 13.74
C ASP A 437 -25.11 -3.77 14.44
N GLY A 438 -23.93 -3.27 14.04
CA GLY A 438 -23.47 -1.96 14.53
C GLY A 438 -22.07 -1.53 14.17
N ILE A 439 -21.73 -0.32 14.62
CA ILE A 439 -20.44 0.35 14.48
C ILE A 439 -20.07 0.93 15.84
N ALA A 440 -18.82 0.77 16.24
CA ALA A 440 -18.22 1.53 17.33
C ALA A 440 -17.29 2.61 16.77
N VAL A 441 -17.37 3.81 17.32
CA VAL A 441 -16.53 4.95 16.95
C VAL A 441 -15.88 5.53 18.20
N VAL A 442 -14.56 5.75 18.15
CA VAL A 442 -13.81 6.43 19.21
C VAL A 442 -13.24 7.73 18.67
N ASN A 443 -13.42 8.82 19.41
CA ASN A 443 -12.83 10.12 19.05
C ASN A 443 -11.33 10.12 19.37
N ALA A 444 -10.50 10.12 18.34
CA ALA A 444 -9.04 10.16 18.42
C ALA A 444 -8.48 11.59 18.34
N GLY A 445 -9.34 12.58 18.09
CA GLY A 445 -8.97 13.98 17.96
C GLY A 445 -8.70 14.68 19.29
N SER A 446 -8.35 15.96 19.18
CA SER A 446 -8.05 16.83 20.31
C SER A 446 -9.24 17.69 20.77
N GLY A 447 -10.34 17.69 20.01
CA GLY A 447 -11.60 18.36 20.33
C GLY A 447 -12.78 17.39 20.39
N ALA A 448 -13.95 17.89 20.81
CA ALA A 448 -15.18 17.12 20.75
C ALA A 448 -15.57 16.86 19.28
N ALA A 449 -15.97 15.64 18.96
CA ALA A 449 -16.24 15.21 17.58
C ALA A 449 -17.74 15.18 17.29
N ARG A 450 -18.11 15.61 16.09
CA ARG A 450 -19.38 15.25 15.46
C ARG A 450 -19.12 14.09 14.50
N VAL A 451 -19.95 13.05 14.57
CA VAL A 451 -19.83 11.87 13.71
C VAL A 451 -21.16 11.60 13.03
N THR A 452 -21.15 11.53 11.70
CA THR A 452 -22.30 11.19 10.88
C THR A 452 -22.03 9.94 10.04
N ALA A 453 -23.08 9.18 9.75
CA ALA A 453 -23.06 8.02 8.88
C ALA A 453 -23.99 8.26 7.69
N THR A 454 -23.56 7.91 6.50
CA THR A 454 -24.32 8.02 5.26
C THR A 454 -24.32 6.67 4.56
N LEU A 455 -25.51 6.12 4.29
CA LEU A 455 -25.63 4.95 3.44
C LEU A 455 -25.45 5.37 1.98
N VAL A 456 -24.49 4.75 1.29
CA VAL A 456 -24.22 4.88 -0.14
C VAL A 456 -24.63 3.58 -0.81
N HIS A 457 -25.61 3.65 -1.71
CA HIS A 457 -26.12 2.48 -2.42
C HIS A 457 -25.16 2.04 -3.54
N GLU A 458 -25.28 0.80 -4.03
CA GLU A 458 -24.43 0.26 -5.12
C GLU A 458 -24.45 1.10 -6.39
N ASN A 459 -25.54 1.80 -6.67
CA ASN A 459 -25.64 2.72 -7.82
C ASN A 459 -24.95 4.07 -7.58
N GLY A 460 -24.18 4.23 -6.50
CA GLY A 460 -23.48 5.46 -6.11
C GLY A 460 -24.37 6.51 -5.43
N ALA A 461 -25.68 6.28 -5.30
CA ALA A 461 -26.57 7.24 -4.66
C ALA A 461 -26.30 7.31 -3.15
N ALA A 462 -25.97 8.51 -2.65
CA ALA A 462 -25.83 8.77 -1.22
C ALA A 462 -27.19 9.13 -0.60
N GLY A 463 -27.56 8.43 0.47
CA GLY A 463 -28.72 8.74 1.29
C GLY A 463 -28.51 9.97 2.19
N THR A 464 -29.49 10.25 3.05
CA THR A 464 -29.37 11.34 4.03
C THR A 464 -28.38 10.96 5.13
N PRO A 465 -27.40 11.84 5.46
CA PRO A 465 -26.53 11.64 6.61
C PRO A 465 -27.33 11.52 7.91
N ARG A 466 -27.00 10.51 8.71
CA ARG A 466 -27.57 10.23 10.04
C ARG A 466 -26.53 10.47 11.11
N GLU A 467 -26.93 11.05 12.22
CA GLU A 467 -26.00 11.37 13.30
C GLU A 467 -25.73 10.13 14.17
N ILE A 468 -24.45 9.83 14.41
CA ILE A 468 -24.00 8.84 15.39
C ILE A 468 -23.74 9.52 16.73
N ALA A 469 -23.07 10.67 16.70
CA ALA A 469 -22.76 11.44 17.89
C ALA A 469 -22.59 12.93 17.58
N THR A 470 -23.08 13.77 18.48
CA THR A 470 -22.78 15.21 18.54
C THR A 470 -22.01 15.52 19.81
N GLY A 471 -20.80 16.07 19.64
CA GLY A 471 -19.96 16.41 20.78
C GLY A 471 -19.39 15.19 21.50
N LEU A 472 -19.07 14.11 20.77
CA LEU A 472 -18.36 12.96 21.31
C LEU A 472 -17.05 13.45 21.94
N ALA A 473 -16.92 13.30 23.26
CA ALA A 473 -15.77 13.79 24.01
C ALA A 473 -14.45 13.22 23.45
N VAL A 474 -13.34 13.92 23.69
CA VAL A 474 -11.99 13.42 23.37
C VAL A 474 -11.79 12.05 24.03
N ARG A 475 -11.43 11.03 23.24
CA ARG A 475 -11.32 9.62 23.65
C ARG A 475 -12.67 8.98 24.04
N GLY A 476 -13.79 9.64 23.83
CA GLY A 476 -15.12 9.07 24.06
C GLY A 476 -15.46 8.03 23.00
N LYS A 477 -16.31 7.05 23.37
CA LYS A 477 -16.82 6.02 22.46
C LYS A 477 -18.32 6.20 22.22
N ALA A 478 -18.71 6.18 20.95
CA ALA A 478 -20.10 6.05 20.51
C ALA A 478 -20.34 4.66 19.92
N LEU A 479 -21.58 4.18 20.06
CA LEU A 479 -22.06 2.97 19.40
C LEU A 479 -23.27 3.35 18.55
N ALA A 480 -23.36 2.80 17.36
CA ALA A 480 -24.51 2.96 16.49
C ALA A 480 -24.94 1.62 15.91
N ASP A 481 -26.25 1.35 15.95
CA ASP A 481 -26.84 0.22 15.25
C ASP A 481 -27.24 0.66 13.84
N LEU A 482 -26.74 -0.05 12.83
CA LEU A 482 -27.03 0.25 11.42
C LEU A 482 -28.50 0.07 11.08
N ALA A 483 -29.17 -0.92 11.69
CA ALA A 483 -30.59 -1.15 11.46
C ALA A 483 -31.44 0.00 12.01
N THR A 484 -31.03 0.57 13.15
CA THR A 484 -31.67 1.77 13.71
C THR A 484 -31.41 3.02 12.85
N LEU A 485 -30.19 3.18 12.31
CA LEU A 485 -29.85 4.35 11.49
C LEU A 485 -30.52 4.35 10.11
N PHE A 486 -30.59 3.19 9.47
CA PHE A 486 -30.94 3.08 8.04
C PHE A 486 -32.04 2.07 7.72
N GLY A 487 -32.52 1.29 8.69
CA GLY A 487 -33.45 0.19 8.45
C GLY A 487 -32.74 -1.06 7.92
N THR A 488 -33.42 -1.86 7.09
CA THR A 488 -32.78 -3.01 6.43
C THR A 488 -31.74 -2.48 5.44
N VAL A 489 -30.47 -2.76 5.70
CA VAL A 489 -29.38 -2.43 4.80
C VAL A 489 -28.96 -3.70 4.07
N ASP A 490 -29.12 -3.71 2.76
CA ASP A 490 -28.62 -4.76 1.88
C ASP A 490 -27.85 -4.05 0.78
N ARG A 491 -26.62 -4.49 0.51
CA ARG A 491 -25.78 -4.02 -0.61
C ARG A 491 -25.49 -2.52 -0.65
N GLY A 492 -24.26 -2.14 -0.29
CA GLY A 492 -23.80 -0.75 -0.35
C GLY A 492 -22.63 -0.46 0.58
N MET A 493 -22.42 0.81 0.90
CA MET A 493 -21.38 1.28 1.81
C MET A 493 -21.96 2.21 2.88
N VAL A 494 -21.41 2.18 4.09
CA VAL A 494 -21.67 3.19 5.11
C VAL A 494 -20.45 4.10 5.18
N ARG A 495 -20.62 5.34 4.74
CA ARG A 495 -19.61 6.39 4.88
C ARG A 495 -19.78 7.09 6.22
N LEU A 496 -18.78 7.00 7.08
CA LEU A 496 -18.68 7.76 8.30
C LEU A 496 -17.86 9.01 8.05
N GLU A 497 -18.30 10.14 8.57
CA GLU A 497 -17.64 11.43 8.43
C GLU A 497 -17.58 12.11 9.80
N SER A 498 -16.43 12.71 10.11
CA SER A 498 -16.19 13.44 11.35
C SER A 498 -15.29 14.66 11.14
N ASP A 499 -15.53 15.68 11.96
CA ASP A 499 -14.69 16.88 12.05
C ASP A 499 -13.39 16.65 12.83
N GLN A 500 -13.28 15.54 13.55
CA GLN A 500 -12.08 15.09 14.26
C GLN A 500 -11.60 13.73 13.73
N PRO A 501 -10.32 13.38 13.89
CA PRO A 501 -9.86 12.00 13.68
C PRO A 501 -10.68 11.02 14.54
N ILE A 502 -11.19 9.97 13.93
CA ILE A 502 -11.92 8.89 14.60
C ILE A 502 -11.28 7.53 14.31
N HIS A 503 -11.39 6.62 15.28
CA HIS A 503 -11.21 5.20 15.05
C HIS A 503 -12.55 4.53 14.93
N VAL A 504 -12.68 3.66 13.94
CA VAL A 504 -13.91 2.93 13.66
C VAL A 504 -13.69 1.44 13.79
N LEU A 505 -14.71 0.74 14.26
CA LEU A 505 -14.78 -0.70 14.28
C LEU A 505 -16.18 -1.15 13.88
N ALA A 506 -16.28 -1.99 12.86
CA ALA A 506 -17.54 -2.62 12.46
C ALA A 506 -17.84 -3.84 13.35
N LEU A 507 -19.07 -3.93 13.87
CA LEU A 507 -19.50 -5.03 14.74
C LEU A 507 -20.36 -6.02 13.93
N ARG A 508 -19.84 -7.24 13.77
CA ARG A 508 -20.57 -8.36 13.15
C ARG A 508 -21.08 -9.31 14.24
N GLY A 509 -22.37 -9.58 14.22
CA GLY A 509 -23.05 -10.39 15.24
C GLY A 509 -23.90 -11.50 14.63
N SER A 510 -24.63 -12.25 15.46
CA SER A 510 -25.81 -13.00 15.02
C SER A 510 -26.97 -12.50 15.88
N ARG A 511 -28.16 -12.28 15.30
CA ARG A 511 -29.33 -11.83 16.07
C ARG A 511 -29.51 -12.69 17.34
N PRO A 512 -29.84 -12.10 18.49
CA PRO A 512 -30.23 -12.86 19.67
C PRO A 512 -31.32 -13.89 19.31
N GLY A 513 -31.03 -15.19 19.49
CA GLY A 513 -31.95 -16.30 19.17
C GLY A 513 -31.83 -16.91 17.76
N ALA A 514 -30.85 -16.51 16.94
CA ALA A 514 -30.58 -17.18 15.66
C ALA A 514 -30.04 -18.61 15.89
N PRO A 515 -30.55 -19.65 15.22
CA PRO A 515 -30.08 -21.01 15.40
C PRO A 515 -28.61 -21.15 14.97
N PHE A 516 -27.82 -21.93 15.71
CA PHE A 516 -26.40 -22.23 15.48
C PHE A 516 -26.08 -22.65 14.02
N ALA A 517 -27.06 -23.26 13.34
CA ALA A 517 -26.93 -23.69 11.95
C ALA A 517 -26.97 -22.55 10.91
N PHE A 518 -27.35 -21.32 11.27
CA PHE A 518 -27.50 -20.22 10.30
C PHE A 518 -26.16 -19.75 9.73
N LEU A 519 -25.08 -19.79 10.52
CA LEU A 519 -23.71 -19.50 10.09
C LEU A 519 -23.07 -20.66 9.31
N LEU A 520 -23.50 -21.90 9.56
CA LEU A 520 -22.98 -23.12 8.90
C LEU A 520 -23.77 -23.51 7.63
N ALA A 521 -24.93 -22.91 7.40
CA ALA A 521 -25.77 -23.12 6.22
C ALA A 521 -25.45 -22.17 5.07
N ASN A 522 -24.48 -21.25 5.23
CA ASN A 522 -24.08 -20.35 4.16
C ASN A 522 -23.22 -21.11 3.13
N PRO A 523 -23.66 -21.27 1.86
CA PRO A 523 -22.99 -22.12 0.88
C PRO A 523 -21.57 -21.67 0.49
N VAL A 524 -21.15 -20.47 0.88
CA VAL A 524 -19.88 -19.85 0.46
C VAL A 524 -18.65 -20.40 1.22
N LEU A 525 -18.84 -21.09 2.35
CA LEU A 525 -17.74 -21.73 3.11
C LEU A 525 -17.59 -23.25 2.83
N ARG A 526 -18.31 -23.78 1.84
CA ARG A 526 -18.08 -25.14 1.33
C ARG A 526 -17.57 -25.05 -0.11
N LEU A 527 -16.28 -24.77 -0.26
CA LEU A 527 -15.56 -25.28 -1.41
C LEU A 527 -15.14 -26.73 -1.14
N PRO A 528 -15.15 -27.61 -2.15
CA PRO A 528 -14.82 -29.03 -2.01
C PRO A 528 -13.41 -29.30 -1.48
#